data_AF-A6F7N4-F1
#
_entry.id   AF-A6F7N4-F1
#
_cell.length_a   1.000
_cell.length_b   1.000
_cell.length_c   1.000
_cell.angle_alpha   90.00
_cell.angle_beta   90.00
_cell.angle_gamma   90.00
#
_symmetry.space_group_name_H-M   'P 1'
#
loop_
_entity.id
_entity.type
_entity.pdbx_description
1 polymer ?
#
loop_
_entity_poly.entity_id
_entity_poly.type
_entity_poly.pdbx_seq_one_letter_code
_entity_poly.pdbx_strand_id
1 'polypeptide(L)'
;MFIDISDNVRHFFWHYSQERRLPLYQALVGELVNISSETGLVENIDQLNALKHQLKGICRYLSLEFDAQIEVITRRQQLHCMVEHIHGQVVAIADEL
;
A
#
# COMPACT_ATOMS: atom_id res chain seq x y z
N MET A 1 9.12 -7.70 11.76
CA MET A 1 9.51 -8.39 10.52
C MET A 1 8.52 -7.95 9.48
N PHE A 2 8.94 -7.15 8.50
CA PHE A 2 8.05 -6.78 7.41
C PHE A 2 8.00 -7.94 6.41
N ILE A 3 6.79 -8.32 5.99
CA ILE A 3 6.56 -9.45 5.09
C ILE A 3 6.93 -9.02 3.67
N ASP A 4 7.65 -9.89 2.96
CA ASP A 4 7.87 -9.74 1.52
C ASP A 4 6.55 -10.06 0.80
N ILE A 5 6.05 -9.09 0.04
CA ILE A 5 4.81 -9.14 -0.74
C ILE A 5 5.08 -9.11 -2.24
N SER A 6 6.35 -9.13 -2.67
CA SER A 6 6.73 -8.93 -4.07
C SER A 6 6.05 -9.94 -5.00
N ASP A 7 6.01 -11.22 -4.60
CA ASP A 7 5.33 -12.26 -5.38
C ASP A 7 3.81 -12.03 -5.50
N ASN A 8 3.16 -11.58 -4.42
CA ASN A 8 1.74 -11.27 -4.44
C ASN A 8 1.43 -10.11 -5.38
N VAL A 9 2.27 -9.07 -5.35
CA VAL A 9 2.13 -7.90 -6.22
C VAL A 9 2.36 -8.27 -7.69
N ARG A 10 3.41 -9.04 -8.01
CA ARG A 10 3.64 -9.54 -9.38
C ARG A 10 2.46 -10.37 -9.87
N HIS A 11 2.00 -11.32 -9.05
CA HIS A 11 0.89 -12.19 -9.40
C HIS A 11 -0.39 -11.38 -9.65
N PHE A 12 -0.67 -10.38 -8.81
CA PHE A 12 -1.79 -9.45 -8.98
C PHE A 12 -1.76 -8.78 -10.37
N PHE A 13 -0.64 -8.17 -10.76
CA PHE A 13 -0.56 -7.48 -12.05
C PHE A 13 -0.57 -8.43 -13.25
N TRP A 14 -0.04 -9.65 -13.12
CA TRP A 14 -0.04 -10.62 -14.21
C TRP A 14 -1.45 -11.07 -14.65
N HIS A 15 -2.45 -10.97 -13.77
CA HIS A 15 -3.86 -11.23 -14.11
C HIS A 15 -4.45 -10.23 -15.10
N TYR A 16 -3.85 -9.06 -15.24
CA TYR A 16 -4.31 -8.02 -16.16
C TYR A 16 -3.56 -8.10 -17.50
N SER A 17 -4.23 -7.64 -18.55
CA SER A 17 -3.60 -7.44 -19.87
C SER A 17 -2.49 -6.39 -19.78
N GLN A 18 -1.49 -6.48 -20.66
CA GLN A 18 -0.37 -5.52 -20.70
C GLN A 18 -0.86 -4.06 -20.77
N GLU A 19 -1.88 -3.77 -21.58
CA GLU A 19 -2.48 -2.43 -21.71
C GLU A 19 -3.04 -1.87 -20.39
N ARG A 20 -3.44 -2.74 -19.46
CA ARG A 20 -4.04 -2.35 -18.17
C ARG A 20 -3.03 -2.35 -17.02
N ARG A 21 -1.91 -3.08 -17.12
CA ARG A 21 -0.92 -3.20 -16.03
C ARG A 21 -0.34 -1.85 -15.66
N LEU A 22 0.20 -1.11 -16.62
CA LEU A 22 0.86 0.15 -16.36
C LEU A 22 -0.08 1.22 -15.75
N PRO A 23 -1.30 1.46 -16.28
CA PRO A 23 -2.24 2.38 -15.65
C PRO A 23 -2.64 1.99 -14.21
N LEU A 24 -2.86 0.69 -13.96
CA LEU A 24 -3.21 0.20 -12.62
C LEU A 24 -2.05 0.37 -11.64
N TYR A 25 -0.82 0.07 -12.09
CA TYR A 25 0.38 0.29 -11.32
C TYR A 25 0.57 1.76 -10.96
N GLN A 26 0.44 2.67 -11.93
CA GLN A 26 0.58 4.10 -11.70
C GLN A 26 -0.47 4.62 -10.71
N ALA A 27 -1.71 4.16 -10.82
CA ALA A 27 -2.76 4.50 -9.87
C ALA A 27 -2.43 4.03 -8.45
N LEU A 28 -2.01 2.76 -8.31
CA LEU A 28 -1.62 2.19 -7.02
C LEU A 28 -0.44 2.94 -6.37
N VAL A 29 0.60 3.24 -7.15
CA VAL A 29 1.75 4.04 -6.68
C VAL A 29 1.28 5.41 -6.24
N GLY A 30 0.42 6.07 -7.01
CA GLY A 30 -0.15 7.37 -6.66
C GLY A 30 -0.91 7.35 -5.32
N GLU A 31 -1.77 6.35 -5.11
CA GLU A 31 -2.49 6.17 -3.85
C GLU A 31 -1.54 5.96 -2.66
N LEU A 32 -0.50 5.14 -2.81
CA LEU A 32 0.49 4.91 -1.75
C LEU A 32 1.31 6.17 -1.42
N VAL A 33 1.71 6.93 -2.44
CA VAL A 33 2.40 8.22 -2.27
C VAL A 33 1.50 9.24 -1.57
N ASN A 34 0.21 9.27 -1.91
CA ASN A 34 -0.77 10.15 -1.25
C ASN A 34 -0.92 9.79 0.22
N ILE A 35 -1.13 8.51 0.55
CA ILE A 35 -1.21 8.06 1.95
C ILE A 35 0.09 8.40 2.68
N SER A 36 1.27 8.13 2.09
CA SER A 36 2.56 8.45 2.72
C SER A 36 2.67 9.95 3.04
N SER A 37 2.29 10.81 2.09
CA SER A 37 2.29 12.27 2.28
C SER A 37 1.32 12.71 3.39
N GLU A 38 0.10 12.15 3.39
CA GLU A 38 -0.93 12.47 4.39
C GLU A 38 -0.58 11.96 5.79
N THR A 39 0.17 10.85 5.92
CA THR A 39 0.64 10.38 7.24
C THR A 39 1.52 11.41 7.95
N GLY A 40 2.23 12.25 7.19
CA GLY A 40 3.03 13.36 7.73
C GLY A 40 2.20 14.44 8.41
N LEU A 41 0.94 14.59 8.00
CA LEU A 41 -0.01 15.63 8.42
C LEU A 41 -1.02 15.14 9.46
N VAL A 42 -0.92 13.89 9.93
CA VAL A 42 -1.83 13.34 10.94
C VAL A 42 -1.63 14.03 12.29
N GLU A 43 -2.69 14.69 12.77
CA GLU A 43 -2.75 15.40 14.04
C GLU A 43 -3.64 14.68 15.07
N ASN A 44 -4.55 13.82 14.62
CA ASN A 44 -5.51 13.14 15.49
C ASN A 44 -5.78 11.69 15.08
N ILE A 45 -6.49 10.97 15.95
CA ILE A 45 -6.79 9.54 15.79
C ILE A 45 -7.76 9.27 14.63
N ASP A 46 -8.67 10.18 14.32
CA ASP A 46 -9.66 10.01 13.25
C ASP A 46 -8.99 10.05 11.88
N GLN A 47 -8.05 10.99 11.69
CA GLN A 47 -7.19 11.04 10.51
C GLN A 47 -6.35 9.78 10.38
N LEU A 48 -5.74 9.30 11.49
CA LEU A 48 -4.99 8.05 11.47
C LEU A 48 -5.89 6.87 11.05
N ASN A 49 -7.11 6.80 11.56
CA ASN A 49 -8.07 5.74 11.23
C ASN A 49 -8.54 5.81 9.78
N ALA A 50 -8.72 7.02 9.23
CA ALA A 50 -9.04 7.20 7.81
C ALA A 50 -7.90 6.66 6.91
N LEU A 51 -6.65 7.01 7.21
CA LEU A 51 -5.49 6.51 6.47
C LEU A 51 -5.30 4.99 6.63
N LYS A 52 -5.53 4.45 7.84
CA LYS A 52 -5.57 3.00 8.09
C LYS A 52 -6.63 2.33 7.21
N HIS A 53 -7.80 2.93 7.05
CA HIS A 53 -8.87 2.40 6.22
C HIS A 53 -8.50 2.37 4.74
N GLN A 54 -7.90 3.45 4.22
CA GLN A 54 -7.39 3.49 2.85
C GLN A 54 -6.32 2.42 2.62
N LEU A 55 -5.35 2.30 3.54
CA LEU A 55 -4.31 1.28 3.44
C LEU A 55 -4.88 -0.14 3.45
N LYS A 56 -5.89 -0.43 4.29
CA LYS A 56 -6.61 -1.71 4.25
C LYS A 56 -7.26 -1.96 2.88
N GLY A 57 -7.87 -0.93 2.30
CA GLY A 57 -8.45 -0.99 0.96
C GLY A 57 -7.41 -1.43 -0.09
N ILE A 58 -6.23 -0.81 -0.07
CA ILE A 58 -5.11 -1.18 -0.95
C ILE A 58 -4.63 -2.60 -0.69
N CYS A 59 -4.42 -2.98 0.57
CA CYS A 59 -3.99 -4.33 0.92
C CYS A 59 -4.98 -5.39 0.42
N ARG A 60 -6.28 -5.19 0.63
CA ARG A 60 -7.33 -6.10 0.13
C ARG A 60 -7.36 -6.15 -1.40
N TYR A 61 -7.19 -5.00 -2.07
CA TYR A 61 -7.10 -4.93 -3.52
C TYR A 61 -5.95 -5.79 -4.05
N LEU A 62 -4.81 -5.77 -3.38
CA LEU A 62 -3.64 -6.61 -3.65
C LEU A 62 -3.73 -8.04 -3.09
N SER A 63 -4.87 -8.43 -2.52
CA SER A 63 -5.05 -9.73 -1.84
C SER A 63 -4.04 -10.01 -0.72
N LEU A 64 -3.68 -8.97 0.05
CA LEU A 64 -2.79 -9.03 1.21
C LEU A 64 -3.57 -9.07 2.51
N GLU A 65 -3.29 -10.07 3.36
CA GLU A 65 -3.95 -10.27 4.66
C GLU A 65 -3.32 -9.42 5.77
N PHE A 66 -3.41 -8.09 5.62
CA PHE A 66 -2.80 -7.12 6.55
C PHE A 66 -3.78 -6.39 7.48
N ASP A 67 -5.08 -6.72 7.42
CA ASP A 67 -6.12 -6.02 8.18
C ASP A 67 -5.84 -5.98 9.70
N ALA A 68 -5.42 -7.11 10.28
CA ALA A 68 -5.15 -7.22 11.71
C ALA A 68 -3.89 -6.42 12.12
N GLN A 69 -2.85 -6.45 11.29
CA GLN A 69 -1.60 -5.72 11.48
C GLN A 69 -1.83 -4.22 11.37
N ILE A 70 -2.69 -3.79 10.45
CA ILE A 70 -3.08 -2.39 10.32
C ILE A 70 -3.94 -1.97 11.51
N GLU A 71 -4.86 -2.81 11.99
CA GLU A 71 -5.76 -2.47 13.10
C GLU A 71 -5.00 -2.06 14.37
N VAL A 72 -3.90 -2.74 14.69
CA VAL A 72 -3.09 -2.48 15.89
C VAL A 72 -2.18 -1.24 15.78
N ILE A 73 -2.16 -0.56 14.63
CA ILE A 73 -1.41 0.69 14.46
C ILE A 73 -2.06 1.80 15.30
N THR A 74 -1.25 2.40 16.18
CA THR A 74 -1.67 3.48 17.08
C THR A 74 -0.87 4.77 16.88
N ARG A 75 0.23 4.73 16.11
CA ARG A 75 1.10 5.88 15.87
C ARG A 75 1.28 6.12 14.38
N ARG A 76 1.30 7.40 13.98
CA ARG A 76 1.53 7.81 12.57
C ARG A 76 2.83 7.24 11.99
N GLN A 77 3.90 7.14 12.78
CA GLN A 77 5.17 6.60 12.30
C GLN A 77 5.08 5.11 11.93
N GLN A 78 4.26 4.33 12.65
CA GLN A 78 4.04 2.92 12.31
C GLN A 78 3.29 2.79 10.99
N LEU A 79 2.28 3.63 10.78
CA LEU A 79 1.55 3.68 9.51
C LEU A 79 2.48 4.09 8.36
N HIS A 80 3.25 5.16 8.55
CA HIS A 80 4.20 5.66 7.56
C HIS A 80 5.21 4.58 7.15
N CYS A 81 5.85 3.92 8.12
CA CYS A 81 6.79 2.83 7.81
C CYS A 81 6.14 1.67 7.04
N MET A 82 4.88 1.33 7.34
CA MET A 82 4.17 0.27 6.65
C MET A 82 3.81 0.66 5.21
N VAL A 83 3.37 1.90 5.00
CA VAL A 83 3.07 2.45 3.67
C VAL A 83 4.35 2.49 2.82
N GLU A 84 5.44 3.02 3.36
CA GLU A 84 6.74 3.07 2.69
C GLU A 84 7.27 1.67 2.33
N HIS A 85 7.10 0.69 3.22
CA HIS A 85 7.48 -0.70 2.95
C HIS A 85 6.69 -1.30 1.79
N ILE A 86 5.37 -1.12 1.76
CA ILE A 86 4.51 -1.60 0.67
C ILE A 86 4.84 -0.86 -0.64
N HIS A 87 4.98 0.46 -0.58
CA HIS A 87 5.36 1.29 -1.71
C HIS A 87 6.70 0.87 -2.33
N GLY A 88 7.73 0.66 -1.50
CA GLY A 88 9.03 0.20 -1.97
C GLY A 88 8.96 -1.14 -2.72
N GLN A 89 8.13 -2.07 -2.25
CA GLN A 89 7.95 -3.35 -2.93
C GLN A 89 7.13 -3.26 -4.20
N VAL A 90 6.11 -2.39 -4.24
CA VAL A 90 5.35 -2.12 -5.46
C VAL A 90 6.26 -1.50 -6.52
N VAL A 91 7.07 -0.49 -6.17
CA VAL A 91 7.98 0.17 -7.11
C VAL A 91 9.10 -0.77 -7.59
N ALA A 92 9.52 -1.75 -6.77
CA ALA A 92 10.55 -2.70 -7.16
C ALA A 92 10.17 -3.60 -8.35
N ILE A 93 8.88 -3.76 -8.65
CA ILE A 93 8.41 -4.57 -9.79
C ILE A 93 8.16 -3.74 -11.06
N ALA A 94 8.48 -2.44 -11.06
CA ALA A 94 8.18 -1.53 -12.17
C ALA A 94 8.72 -2.02 -13.51
N ASP A 95 9.92 -2.60 -13.51
CA ASP A 95 10.59 -3.11 -14.72
C ASP A 95 10.01 -4.46 -15.22
N GLU A 96 9.06 -5.06 -14.48
CA GLU A 96 8.43 -6.35 -14.79
C GLU A 96 7.02 -6.24 -15.42
N LEU A 97 6.47 -5.02 -15.53
CA LEU A 97 5.09 -4.74 -15.97
C LEU A 97 4.92 -4.63 -17.48
#